data_AF-A0A843BI72-F1
#
_entry.id   AF-A0A843BI72-F1
#
_cell.length_a   1.000
_cell.length_b   1.000
_cell.length_c   1.000
_cell.angle_alpha   90.00
_cell.angle_beta   90.00
_cell.angle_gamma   90.00
#
_symmetry.space_group_name_H-M   'P 1'
#
loop_
_entity.id
_entity.type
_entity.pdbx_description
1 polymer ?
#
loop_
_entity_poly.entity_id
_entity_poly.type
_entity_poly.pdbx_seq_one_letter_code
_entity_poly.pdbx_strand_id
1 'polypeptide(L)'
;MQMRPAKVLLAIMATGAVMGTVYAGDAYAQVPDEVEIAVLLPLTGELSSFGTQLDYATELAVEDFNAYLEERGVAWRLDIVSEDTETNPVRALEKVQALHARGIDIIVGPAGSAQLSSILAYMNDNNMIAISPSSTAPALAIPDDAAFRTVPDDFNQGRAIGALLEHEGVEVVVPIWRGEVYGDGLVDAAVADFESRGGIVYEGVRYNPESSEYSVSVADLADTVSEVLETHDADRTAVLIVAFDEAVPIFQVAATHDILDDVRWFGGEAVAQSTVIASDKIASQFAIDTKLATVQLLLDPGDRADSVSERIREWLGSEPTAFVYTAYDAVWLAGLSVLESGSVDPADIRGVIHQVAASYSGGALSSTDLNEAGDLVLANYETWLLREAGWVRGVSYDGQNDVIMPGGVVGEVLVGSLLPLTGGYSSVGVQVDAATRLAIDDFNAYLEDKGAEWRFELLREDSSSNPVVSLEKIQSLHSRGADIVFGPAGSARVSSV
;
A
#
# COMPACT_ATOMS: atom_id res chain seq x y z
N MET A 1 -56.21 8.32 67.44
CA MET A 1 -55.80 9.72 67.20
C MET A 1 -54.33 9.68 66.77
N GLN A 2 -54.09 9.27 65.54
CA GLN A 2 -53.86 10.10 64.35
C GLN A 2 -52.36 10.44 64.19
N MET A 3 -51.65 9.54 63.50
CA MET A 3 -50.32 9.78 62.97
C MET A 3 -50.39 10.93 61.94
N ARG A 4 -49.40 11.83 61.97
CA ARG A 4 -49.12 12.78 60.90
C ARG A 4 -47.61 12.77 60.58
N PRO A 5 -47.23 12.94 59.30
CA PRO A 5 -45.93 12.52 58.78
C PRO A 5 -44.85 13.60 58.93
N ALA A 6 -43.59 13.17 59.10
CA ALA A 6 -42.42 14.03 59.03
C ALA A 6 -42.16 14.41 57.55
N LYS A 7 -42.16 15.71 57.26
CA LYS A 7 -41.75 16.27 55.98
C LYS A 7 -40.23 16.36 55.95
N VAL A 8 -39.62 15.66 54.99
CA VAL A 8 -38.21 15.82 54.61
C VAL A 8 -38.07 17.17 53.92
N LEU A 9 -37.25 18.07 54.50
CA LEU A 9 -36.92 19.37 53.93
C LEU A 9 -35.64 19.19 53.08
N LEU A 10 -35.80 19.37 51.76
CA LEU A 10 -34.72 19.35 50.78
C LEU A 10 -33.85 20.60 50.97
N ALA A 11 -32.63 20.45 51.47
CA ALA A 11 -31.64 21.52 51.53
C ALA A 11 -30.91 21.59 50.18
N ILE A 12 -31.19 22.63 49.41
CA ILE A 12 -30.44 23.00 48.21
C ILE A 12 -29.11 23.60 48.69
N MET A 13 -28.03 22.83 48.61
CA MET A 13 -26.67 23.39 48.69
C MET A 13 -26.32 24.00 47.34
N ALA A 14 -26.23 25.32 47.30
CA ALA A 14 -25.61 26.06 46.21
C ALA A 14 -24.09 25.96 46.35
N THR A 15 -23.47 25.00 45.68
CA THR A 15 -22.02 24.97 45.45
C THR A 15 -21.74 25.89 44.26
N GLY A 16 -21.15 27.06 44.53
CA GLY A 16 -20.64 27.94 43.49
C GLY A 16 -19.51 27.26 42.72
N ALA A 17 -19.77 26.90 41.47
CA ALA A 17 -18.74 26.53 40.51
C ALA A 17 -17.92 27.78 40.18
N VAL A 18 -16.72 27.87 40.73
CA VAL A 18 -15.69 28.72 40.15
C VAL A 18 -15.32 28.07 38.82
N MET A 19 -15.83 28.63 37.72
CA MET A 19 -15.33 28.37 36.37
C MET A 19 -13.89 28.85 36.33
N GLY A 20 -12.96 27.97 36.67
CA GLY A 20 -11.57 28.10 36.24
C GLY A 20 -11.55 27.85 34.74
N THR A 21 -11.30 28.90 33.96
CA THR A 21 -10.69 28.77 32.63
C THR A 21 -9.39 28.02 32.82
N VAL A 22 -9.38 26.71 32.54
CA VAL A 22 -8.16 25.95 32.34
C VAL A 22 -7.57 26.49 31.05
N TYR A 23 -6.55 27.34 31.17
CA TYR A 23 -5.67 27.62 30.05
C TYR A 23 -5.01 26.29 29.67
N ALA A 24 -5.05 25.94 28.38
CA ALA A 24 -4.34 24.79 27.82
C ALA A 24 -2.80 24.85 27.99
N GLY A 25 -2.27 25.86 28.71
CA GLY A 25 -0.85 26.12 28.87
C GLY A 25 -0.13 25.22 29.89
N ASP A 26 -0.84 24.56 30.81
CA ASP A 26 -0.17 23.75 31.86
C ASP A 26 0.14 22.31 31.41
N ALA A 27 -0.50 21.80 30.34
CA ALA A 27 -0.28 20.43 29.85
C ALA A 27 1.01 20.27 29.04
N TYR A 28 1.51 21.34 28.41
CA TYR A 28 2.68 21.33 27.52
C TYR A 28 3.93 21.98 28.11
N ALA A 29 3.98 22.20 29.42
CA ALA A 29 5.11 22.89 30.07
C ALA A 29 6.47 22.15 29.95
N GLN A 30 6.49 20.94 29.38
CA GLN A 30 7.70 20.15 29.11
C GLN A 30 8.05 20.05 27.61
N VAL A 31 7.18 20.51 26.70
CA VAL A 31 7.46 20.52 25.26
C VAL A 31 8.16 21.84 24.91
N PRO A 32 9.35 21.83 24.25
CA PRO A 32 10.00 23.04 23.78
C PRO A 32 9.13 23.82 22.77
N ASP A 33 9.34 25.14 22.65
CA ASP A 33 8.65 25.99 21.66
C ASP A 33 8.89 25.51 20.21
N GLU A 34 10.02 24.85 19.96
CA GLU A 34 10.39 24.25 18.68
C GLU A 34 10.86 22.82 18.93
N VAL A 35 10.12 21.86 18.37
CA VAL A 35 10.41 20.43 18.46
C VAL A 35 11.11 20.03 17.16
N GLU A 36 12.42 19.81 17.24
CA GLU A 36 13.21 19.30 16.11
C GLU A 36 13.10 17.77 16.03
N ILE A 37 12.72 17.26 14.86
CA ILE A 37 12.89 15.85 14.49
C ILE A 37 13.86 15.73 13.33
N ALA A 38 14.51 14.59 13.18
CA ALA A 38 15.35 14.34 12.01
C ALA A 38 14.57 13.60 10.92
N VAL A 39 14.82 13.96 9.66
CA VAL A 39 14.39 13.18 8.49
C VAL A 39 15.65 12.58 7.88
N LEU A 40 15.75 11.26 7.92
CA LEU A 40 16.96 10.55 7.52
C LEU A 40 16.66 9.73 6.26
N LEU A 41 16.89 10.28 5.07
CA LEU A 41 16.46 9.67 3.81
C LEU A 41 17.62 9.53 2.79
N PRO A 42 17.54 8.63 1.80
CA PRO A 42 18.53 8.52 0.75
C PRO A 42 18.27 9.60 -0.32
N LEU A 43 18.74 10.82 -0.09
CA LEU A 43 18.59 11.90 -1.07
C LEU A 43 19.50 11.68 -2.29
N THR A 44 20.55 10.88 -2.11
CA THR A 44 21.42 10.37 -3.17
C THR A 44 21.59 8.84 -3.08
N GLY A 45 22.20 8.24 -4.10
CA GLY A 45 22.40 6.79 -4.21
C GLY A 45 21.27 6.08 -4.98
N GLU A 46 21.28 4.75 -4.91
CA GLU A 46 20.39 3.87 -5.69
C GLU A 46 18.91 4.00 -5.30
N LEU A 47 18.61 4.53 -4.11
CA LEU A 47 17.24 4.71 -3.62
C LEU A 47 16.79 6.19 -3.68
N SER A 48 17.52 7.04 -4.44
CA SER A 48 17.26 8.48 -4.49
C SER A 48 15.94 8.89 -5.16
N SER A 49 15.46 8.08 -6.10
CA SER A 49 14.15 8.25 -6.72
C SER A 49 13.02 8.23 -5.68
N PHE A 50 13.15 7.38 -4.66
CA PHE A 50 12.26 7.35 -3.50
C PHE A 50 12.60 8.45 -2.51
N GLY A 51 13.86 8.55 -2.07
CA GLY A 51 14.25 9.44 -0.97
C GLY A 51 13.88 10.91 -1.20
N THR A 52 14.01 11.40 -2.44
CA THR A 52 13.63 12.78 -2.78
C THR A 52 12.12 13.03 -2.73
N GLN A 53 11.29 12.05 -3.13
CA GLN A 53 9.83 12.15 -3.01
C GLN A 53 9.38 12.09 -1.55
N LEU A 54 10.01 11.23 -0.75
CA LEU A 54 9.73 11.09 0.68
C LEU A 54 10.12 12.35 1.45
N ASP A 55 11.28 12.95 1.16
CA ASP A 55 11.74 14.19 1.78
C ASP A 55 10.73 15.32 1.56
N TYR A 56 10.29 15.49 0.31
CA TYR A 56 9.22 16.45 -0.01
C TYR A 56 7.91 16.14 0.72
N ALA A 57 7.49 14.86 0.79
CA ALA A 57 6.29 14.47 1.54
C ALA A 57 6.41 14.79 3.04
N THR A 58 7.59 14.63 3.64
CA THR A 58 7.82 15.00 5.05
C THR A 58 7.76 16.51 5.27
N GLU A 59 8.27 17.32 4.33
CA GLU A 59 8.14 18.79 4.37
C GLU A 59 6.67 19.22 4.33
N LEU A 60 5.87 18.62 3.43
CA LEU A 60 4.43 18.87 3.36
C LEU A 60 3.73 18.50 4.67
N ALA A 61 4.11 17.37 5.27
CA ALA A 61 3.53 16.92 6.53
C ALA A 61 3.82 17.88 7.68
N VAL A 62 5.03 18.43 7.77
CA VAL A 62 5.39 19.44 8.79
C VAL A 62 4.57 20.71 8.62
N GLU A 63 4.40 21.19 7.38
CA GLU A 63 3.57 22.37 7.10
C GLU A 63 2.12 22.14 7.58
N ASP A 64 1.52 21.03 7.16
CA ASP A 64 0.13 20.72 7.48
C ASP A 64 -0.07 20.42 8.98
N PHE A 65 0.91 19.78 9.62
CA PHE A 65 0.88 19.50 11.05
C PHE A 65 1.01 20.79 11.88
N ASN A 66 1.89 21.71 11.48
CA ASN A 66 1.98 23.02 12.14
C ASN A 66 0.71 23.85 11.99
N ALA A 67 0.06 23.82 10.83
CA ALA A 67 -1.26 24.44 10.66
C ALA A 67 -2.31 23.79 11.61
N TYR A 68 -2.29 22.47 11.74
CA TYR A 68 -3.15 21.74 12.68
C TYR A 68 -2.92 22.15 14.15
N LEU A 69 -1.68 22.40 14.55
CA LEU A 69 -1.31 22.89 15.88
C LEU A 69 -1.82 24.32 16.11
N GLU A 70 -1.64 25.22 15.14
CA GLU A 70 -2.09 26.62 15.20
C GLU A 70 -3.62 26.69 15.38
N GLU A 71 -4.38 25.92 14.60
CA GLU A 71 -5.84 25.85 14.72
C GLU A 71 -6.32 25.42 16.12
N ARG A 72 -5.50 24.66 16.84
CA ARG A 72 -5.78 24.16 18.21
C ARG A 72 -5.20 25.05 19.30
N GLY A 73 -4.50 26.12 18.93
CA GLY A 73 -3.85 27.02 19.88
C GLY A 73 -2.71 26.35 20.65
N VAL A 74 -2.07 25.32 20.06
CA VAL A 74 -0.87 24.70 20.62
C VAL A 74 0.32 25.63 20.34
N ALA A 75 1.16 25.87 21.35
CA ALA A 75 2.15 26.94 21.31
C ALA A 75 3.48 26.57 20.64
N TRP A 76 3.80 25.28 20.57
CA TRP A 76 5.02 24.79 19.94
C TRP A 76 4.81 24.50 18.45
N ARG A 77 5.92 24.40 17.71
CA ARG A 77 5.94 24.00 16.29
C ARG A 77 6.92 22.86 16.05
N LEU A 78 6.62 22.02 15.08
CA LEU A 78 7.49 20.97 14.58
C LEU A 78 8.46 21.57 13.54
N ASP A 79 9.73 21.19 13.62
CA ASP A 79 10.74 21.50 12.61
C ASP A 79 11.51 20.23 12.24
N ILE A 80 12.09 20.20 11.03
CA ILE A 80 12.82 19.04 10.52
C ILE A 80 14.27 19.37 10.19
N VAL A 81 15.14 18.42 10.51
CA VAL A 81 16.54 18.40 10.07
C VAL A 81 16.71 17.23 9.10
N SER A 82 16.83 17.52 7.80
CA SER A 82 17.04 16.49 6.78
C SER A 82 18.52 16.13 6.65
N GLU A 83 18.82 14.83 6.61
CA GLU A 83 20.16 14.27 6.45
C GLU A 83 20.18 13.18 5.37
N ASP A 84 21.10 13.31 4.41
CA ASP A 84 21.30 12.32 3.35
C ASP A 84 22.06 11.10 3.85
N THR A 85 21.49 9.94 3.58
CA THR A 85 22.07 8.63 3.92
C THR A 85 22.81 7.97 2.76
N GLU A 86 22.71 8.50 1.53
CA GLU A 86 23.40 7.98 0.33
C GLU A 86 23.05 6.50 0.01
N THR A 87 21.88 6.01 0.45
CA THR A 87 21.53 4.56 0.42
C THR A 87 22.55 3.67 1.17
N ASN A 88 23.35 4.25 2.07
CA ASN A 88 24.49 3.60 2.70
C ASN A 88 24.28 3.38 4.21
N PRO A 89 24.39 2.14 4.72
CA PRO A 89 24.21 1.85 6.15
C PRO A 89 25.24 2.51 7.07
N VAL A 90 26.50 2.61 6.65
CA VAL A 90 27.56 3.26 7.44
C VAL A 90 27.27 4.75 7.57
N ARG A 91 26.87 5.40 6.48
CA ARG A 91 26.44 6.80 6.49
C ARG A 91 25.24 7.02 7.40
N ALA A 92 24.22 6.16 7.31
CA ALA A 92 23.05 6.26 8.18
C ALA A 92 23.45 6.27 9.67
N LEU A 93 24.33 5.35 10.09
CA LEU A 93 24.84 5.32 11.46
C LEU A 93 25.65 6.58 11.84
N GLU A 94 26.53 7.06 10.96
CA GLU A 94 27.27 8.31 11.18
C GLU A 94 26.32 9.50 11.42
N LYS A 95 25.24 9.60 10.63
CA LYS A 95 24.23 10.65 10.76
C LYS A 95 23.45 10.54 12.07
N VAL A 96 22.98 9.34 12.43
CA VAL A 96 22.25 9.11 13.69
C VAL A 96 23.10 9.47 14.91
N GLN A 97 24.39 9.12 14.91
CA GLN A 97 25.31 9.49 15.98
C GLN A 97 25.49 11.00 16.10
N ALA A 98 25.58 11.70 14.97
CA ALA A 98 25.68 13.16 14.94
C ALA A 98 24.39 13.86 15.40
N LEU A 99 23.22 13.32 15.03
CA LEU A 99 21.90 13.79 15.46
C LEU A 99 21.70 13.61 16.97
N HIS A 100 22.04 12.43 17.51
CA HIS A 100 22.00 12.19 18.95
C HIS A 100 22.92 13.15 19.72
N ALA A 101 24.13 13.41 19.20
CA ALA A 101 25.05 14.38 19.80
C ALA A 101 24.51 15.82 19.81
N ARG A 102 23.53 16.13 18.95
CA ARG A 102 22.79 17.41 18.91
C ARG A 102 21.53 17.39 19.79
N GLY A 103 21.15 16.24 20.36
CA GLY A 103 19.93 16.06 21.14
C GLY A 103 18.67 15.86 20.30
N ILE A 104 18.80 15.36 19.07
CA ILE A 104 17.67 15.01 18.20
C ILE A 104 17.51 13.49 18.22
N ASP A 105 16.51 13.02 18.95
CA ASP A 105 16.32 11.59 19.26
C ASP A 105 15.06 10.98 18.63
N ILE A 106 14.31 11.77 17.87
CA ILE A 106 13.14 11.35 17.09
C ILE A 106 13.51 11.43 15.61
N ILE A 107 13.52 10.28 14.94
CA ILE A 107 13.90 10.16 13.52
C ILE A 107 12.70 9.66 12.72
N VAL A 108 12.41 10.32 11.59
CA VAL A 108 11.57 9.79 10.51
C VAL A 108 12.51 9.24 9.43
N GLY A 109 12.32 7.97 9.07
CA GLY A 109 13.27 7.18 8.28
C GLY A 109 14.12 6.22 9.14
N PRO A 110 15.10 5.52 8.53
CA PRO A 110 15.48 5.62 7.13
C PRO A 110 14.56 4.87 6.17
N ALA A 111 14.71 5.14 4.88
CA ALA A 111 13.90 4.51 3.85
C ALA A 111 14.31 3.05 3.59
N GLY A 112 15.61 2.74 3.52
CA GLY A 112 16.11 1.40 3.21
C GLY A 112 16.30 0.51 4.45
N SER A 113 15.87 -0.75 4.34
CA SER A 113 15.96 -1.73 5.44
C SER A 113 17.39 -1.96 5.96
N ALA A 114 18.39 -1.98 5.08
CA ALA A 114 19.79 -2.09 5.49
C ALA A 114 20.24 -0.91 6.36
N GLN A 115 19.71 0.28 6.08
CA GLN A 115 20.02 1.49 6.82
C GLN A 115 19.35 1.44 8.20
N LEU A 116 18.06 1.08 8.27
CA LEU A 116 17.36 0.94 9.56
C LEU A 116 18.02 -0.14 10.43
N SER A 117 18.34 -1.30 9.85
CA SER A 117 19.04 -2.38 10.55
C SER A 117 20.38 -1.91 11.15
N SER A 118 21.14 -1.08 10.43
CA SER A 118 22.45 -0.60 10.88
C SER A 118 22.42 0.40 12.03
N ILE A 119 21.32 1.14 12.19
CA ILE A 119 21.19 2.15 13.25
C ILE A 119 20.48 1.61 14.50
N LEU A 120 19.70 0.54 14.34
CA LEU A 120 18.77 0.06 15.35
C LEU A 120 19.42 -0.26 16.70
N ALA A 121 20.55 -0.98 16.70
CA ALA A 121 21.27 -1.31 17.92
C ALA A 121 21.72 -0.04 18.69
N TYR A 122 22.24 0.95 17.96
CA TYR A 122 22.65 2.22 18.56
C TYR A 122 21.45 2.98 19.13
N MET A 123 20.34 3.01 18.42
CA MET A 123 19.12 3.71 18.86
C MET A 123 18.52 3.08 20.12
N ASN A 124 18.48 1.74 20.18
CA ASN A 124 18.06 0.99 21.37
C ASN A 124 18.93 1.33 22.60
N ASP A 125 20.25 1.40 22.42
CA ASP A 125 21.19 1.70 23.50
C ASP A 125 21.14 3.16 23.99
N ASN A 126 20.66 4.10 23.17
CA ASN A 126 20.71 5.54 23.44
C ASN A 126 19.33 6.20 23.60
N ASN A 127 18.27 5.41 23.83
CA ASN A 127 16.90 5.91 24.01
C ASN A 127 16.45 6.82 22.85
N MET A 128 16.57 6.36 21.61
CA MET A 128 16.06 7.06 20.43
C MET A 128 14.86 6.30 19.85
N ILE A 129 14.17 6.90 18.87
CA ILE A 129 13.13 6.23 18.07
C ILE A 129 13.26 6.56 16.58
N ALA A 130 12.93 5.58 15.74
CA ALA A 130 12.81 5.72 14.30
C ALA A 130 11.38 5.37 13.87
N ILE A 131 10.77 6.21 13.02
CA ILE A 131 9.51 5.90 12.33
C ILE A 131 9.84 5.80 10.84
N SER A 132 10.09 4.59 10.35
CA SER A 132 10.45 4.36 8.96
C SER A 132 9.21 4.26 8.06
N PRO A 133 9.20 4.95 6.92
CA PRO A 133 8.07 4.88 5.99
C PRO A 133 8.13 3.74 4.98
N SER A 134 9.27 3.06 4.83
CA SER A 134 9.50 2.16 3.70
C SER A 134 10.50 1.02 3.94
N SER A 135 11.02 0.83 5.16
CA SER A 135 11.91 -0.29 5.46
C SER A 135 11.13 -1.57 5.71
N THR A 136 11.00 -2.42 4.72
CA THR A 136 10.06 -3.55 4.73
C THR A 136 10.64 -4.88 5.23
N ALA A 137 11.96 -5.01 5.41
CA ALA A 137 12.58 -6.30 5.66
C ALA A 137 11.98 -7.04 6.88
N PRO A 138 11.71 -8.36 6.81
CA PRO A 138 11.06 -9.08 7.91
C PRO A 138 11.91 -9.15 9.19
N ALA A 139 13.24 -9.10 9.04
CA ALA A 139 14.17 -9.10 10.16
C ALA A 139 14.06 -7.85 11.07
N LEU A 140 13.34 -6.81 10.63
CA LEU A 140 13.08 -5.58 11.37
C LEU A 140 11.76 -5.62 12.14
N ALA A 141 10.95 -6.68 12.01
CA ALA A 141 9.74 -6.87 12.79
C ALA A 141 10.09 -7.36 14.22
N ILE A 142 10.67 -6.48 15.04
CA ILE A 142 11.17 -6.80 16.38
C ILE A 142 10.29 -6.11 17.44
N PRO A 143 9.57 -6.86 18.27
CA PRO A 143 8.79 -6.28 19.36
C PRO A 143 9.63 -5.47 20.35
N ASP A 144 9.06 -4.37 20.84
CA ASP A 144 9.61 -3.50 21.88
C ASP A 144 10.99 -2.86 21.56
N ASP A 145 11.35 -2.72 20.29
CA ASP A 145 12.58 -2.03 19.90
C ASP A 145 12.36 -0.51 19.65
N ALA A 146 13.37 0.18 19.11
CA ALA A 146 13.33 1.59 18.80
C ALA A 146 12.65 1.93 17.46
N ALA A 147 12.25 0.94 16.66
CA ALA A 147 11.72 1.14 15.33
C ALA A 147 10.20 0.97 15.28
N PHE A 148 9.55 1.88 14.58
CA PHE A 148 8.16 1.77 14.13
C PHE A 148 8.14 1.95 12.62
N ARG A 149 7.18 1.32 11.95
CA ARG A 149 7.11 1.31 10.51
C ARG A 149 5.70 1.62 10.03
N THR A 150 5.54 2.69 9.26
CA THR A 150 4.28 3.03 8.58
C THR A 150 4.09 2.23 7.28
N VAL A 151 4.68 1.03 7.23
CA VAL A 151 4.62 0.06 6.14
C VAL A 151 4.57 -1.34 6.75
N PRO A 152 3.85 -2.30 6.15
CA PRO A 152 3.91 -3.70 6.58
C PRO A 152 5.28 -4.32 6.25
N ASP A 153 5.60 -5.42 6.93
CA ASP A 153 6.81 -6.19 6.63
C ASP A 153 6.64 -7.11 5.40
N ASP A 154 7.76 -7.53 4.81
CA ASP A 154 7.79 -8.32 3.57
C ASP A 154 7.23 -9.74 3.68
N PHE A 155 6.92 -10.28 4.87
CA PHE A 155 6.12 -11.52 4.91
C PHE A 155 4.76 -11.30 4.24
N ASN A 156 4.21 -10.08 4.33
CA ASN A 156 2.95 -9.73 3.67
C ASN A 156 3.13 -9.58 2.16
N GLN A 157 4.20 -8.90 1.74
CA GLN A 157 4.52 -8.70 0.33
C GLN A 157 4.86 -10.04 -0.36
N GLY A 158 5.63 -10.90 0.30
CA GLY A 158 5.97 -12.23 -0.19
C GLY A 158 4.74 -13.07 -0.48
N ARG A 159 3.71 -13.00 0.38
CA ARG A 159 2.40 -13.64 0.12
C ARG A 159 1.69 -13.08 -1.10
N ALA A 160 1.74 -11.76 -1.30
CA ALA A 160 1.17 -11.14 -2.50
C ALA A 160 1.90 -11.58 -3.78
N ILE A 161 3.23 -11.67 -3.75
CA ILE A 161 4.05 -12.14 -4.87
C ILE A 161 3.76 -13.61 -5.17
N GLY A 162 3.74 -14.49 -4.16
CA GLY A 162 3.43 -15.91 -4.34
C GLY A 162 2.02 -16.13 -4.90
N ALA A 163 1.02 -15.40 -4.37
CA ALA A 163 -0.36 -15.44 -4.89
C ALA A 163 -0.46 -14.92 -6.33
N LEU A 164 0.29 -13.87 -6.69
CA LEU A 164 0.34 -13.35 -8.05
C LEU A 164 0.97 -14.36 -9.01
N LEU A 165 2.09 -14.99 -8.64
CA LEU A 165 2.76 -16.02 -9.45
C LEU A 165 1.81 -17.21 -9.70
N GLU A 166 1.11 -17.68 -8.67
CA GLU A 166 0.08 -18.74 -8.79
C GLU A 166 -1.05 -18.31 -9.74
N HIS A 167 -1.59 -17.11 -9.55
CA HIS A 167 -2.68 -16.56 -10.36
C HIS A 167 -2.32 -16.45 -11.85
N GLU A 168 -1.09 -16.04 -12.13
CA GLU A 168 -0.55 -15.88 -13.47
C GLU A 168 -0.10 -17.20 -14.10
N GLY A 169 -0.22 -18.32 -13.37
CA GLY A 169 0.12 -19.64 -13.84
C GLY A 169 1.63 -19.86 -13.96
N VAL A 170 2.43 -19.23 -13.11
CA VAL A 170 3.84 -19.57 -13.00
C VAL A 170 3.98 -20.88 -12.20
N GLU A 171 4.80 -21.80 -12.70
CA GLU A 171 5.17 -23.04 -12.01
C GLU A 171 6.61 -23.00 -11.51
N VAL A 172 7.49 -22.26 -12.20
CA VAL A 172 8.92 -22.20 -11.89
C VAL A 172 9.41 -20.76 -11.78
N VAL A 173 10.17 -20.46 -10.74
CA VAL A 173 10.81 -19.15 -10.54
C VAL A 173 12.33 -19.28 -10.40
N VAL A 174 13.06 -18.37 -11.06
CA VAL A 174 14.50 -18.13 -10.83
C VAL A 174 14.66 -16.70 -10.30
N PRO A 175 15.05 -16.50 -9.03
CA PRO A 175 15.20 -15.14 -8.49
C PRO A 175 16.53 -14.49 -8.89
N ILE A 176 16.53 -13.17 -9.02
CA ILE A 176 17.74 -12.32 -9.04
C ILE A 176 17.52 -11.15 -8.08
N TRP A 177 18.43 -10.96 -7.12
CA TRP A 177 18.18 -9.98 -6.06
C TRP A 177 19.42 -9.32 -5.51
N ARG A 178 19.24 -8.08 -5.03
CA ARG A 178 20.26 -7.36 -4.29
C ARG A 178 20.59 -8.05 -2.98
N GLY A 179 21.86 -8.35 -2.77
CA GLY A 179 22.34 -9.12 -1.65
C GLY A 179 22.50 -8.31 -0.35
N GLU A 180 21.39 -7.94 0.27
CA GLU A 180 21.33 -7.32 1.60
C GLU A 180 20.00 -7.63 2.31
N VAL A 181 19.79 -7.09 3.52
CA VAL A 181 18.67 -7.48 4.41
C VAL A 181 17.28 -7.31 3.79
N TYR A 182 17.06 -6.29 2.94
CA TYR A 182 15.81 -6.15 2.20
C TYR A 182 15.70 -7.24 1.11
N GLY A 183 16.65 -7.29 0.19
CA GLY A 183 16.57 -8.25 -0.92
C GLY A 183 16.51 -9.71 -0.48
N ASP A 184 17.31 -10.09 0.53
CA ASP A 184 17.28 -11.44 1.12
C ASP A 184 15.93 -11.72 1.78
N GLY A 185 15.43 -10.77 2.57
CA GLY A 185 14.16 -10.92 3.30
C GLY A 185 12.95 -11.07 2.38
N LEU A 186 12.86 -10.25 1.33
CA LEU A 186 11.75 -10.29 0.38
C LEU A 186 11.80 -11.55 -0.50
N VAL A 187 12.98 -11.94 -1.01
CA VAL A 187 13.13 -13.19 -1.78
C VAL A 187 12.76 -14.39 -0.92
N ASP A 188 13.28 -14.50 0.31
CA ASP A 188 12.98 -15.61 1.20
C ASP A 188 11.46 -15.72 1.48
N ALA A 189 10.79 -14.59 1.74
CA ALA A 189 9.36 -14.56 1.98
C ALA A 189 8.53 -14.95 0.74
N ALA A 190 8.87 -14.40 -0.44
CA ALA A 190 8.16 -14.67 -1.69
C ALA A 190 8.34 -16.11 -2.16
N VAL A 191 9.56 -16.64 -2.08
CA VAL A 191 9.89 -18.02 -2.45
C VAL A 191 9.18 -19.00 -1.52
N ALA A 192 9.23 -18.77 -0.21
CA ALA A 192 8.56 -19.64 0.75
C ALA A 192 7.04 -19.70 0.52
N ASP A 193 6.39 -18.57 0.23
CA ASP A 193 4.96 -18.56 -0.08
C ASP A 193 4.66 -19.25 -1.42
N PHE A 194 5.43 -18.97 -2.47
CA PHE A 194 5.25 -19.59 -3.79
C PHE A 194 5.42 -21.12 -3.75
N GLU A 195 6.43 -21.63 -3.04
CA GLU A 195 6.62 -23.07 -2.83
C GLU A 195 5.45 -23.68 -2.04
N SER A 196 4.90 -22.96 -1.06
CA SER A 196 3.72 -23.42 -0.30
C SER A 196 2.47 -23.58 -1.17
N ARG A 197 2.40 -22.83 -2.28
CA ARG A 197 1.35 -22.91 -3.32
C ARG A 197 1.64 -23.97 -4.39
N GLY A 198 2.75 -24.70 -4.26
CA GLY A 198 3.14 -25.78 -5.18
C GLY A 198 4.04 -25.32 -6.33
N GLY A 199 4.55 -24.09 -6.28
CA GLY A 199 5.59 -23.61 -7.18
C GLY A 199 6.94 -24.29 -6.93
N ILE A 200 7.84 -24.20 -7.91
CA ILE A 200 9.21 -24.70 -7.85
C ILE A 200 10.14 -23.50 -7.95
N VAL A 201 11.12 -23.39 -7.04
CA VAL A 201 12.13 -22.35 -7.09
C VAL A 201 13.50 -22.95 -7.33
N TYR A 202 14.20 -22.45 -8.34
CA TYR A 202 15.59 -22.80 -8.62
C TYR A 202 16.52 -21.84 -7.89
N GLU A 203 17.77 -22.27 -7.68
CA GLU A 203 18.80 -21.38 -7.15
C GLU A 203 18.93 -20.16 -8.06
N GLY A 204 18.83 -18.97 -7.47
CA GLY A 204 18.90 -17.72 -8.21
C GLY A 204 20.24 -16.99 -8.03
N VAL A 205 20.26 -15.72 -8.44
CA VAL A 205 21.47 -14.89 -8.40
C VAL A 205 21.36 -13.78 -7.35
N ARG A 206 22.11 -13.94 -6.26
CA ARG A 206 22.32 -12.90 -5.25
C ARG A 206 23.47 -11.97 -5.68
N TYR A 207 23.17 -10.77 -6.17
CA TYR A 207 24.20 -9.83 -6.62
C TYR A 207 24.68 -8.89 -5.51
N ASN A 208 25.90 -8.34 -5.65
CA ASN A 208 26.40 -7.31 -4.75
C ASN A 208 25.80 -5.94 -5.12
N PRO A 209 24.97 -5.30 -4.26
CA PRO A 209 24.41 -3.99 -4.55
C PRO A 209 25.45 -2.86 -4.62
N GLU A 210 26.67 -3.06 -4.09
CA GLU A 210 27.75 -2.07 -4.27
C GLU A 210 28.44 -2.15 -5.64
N SER A 211 28.04 -3.10 -6.50
CA SER A 211 28.59 -3.25 -7.84
C SER A 211 28.02 -2.19 -8.78
N SER A 212 28.86 -1.60 -9.63
CA SER A 212 28.39 -0.79 -10.76
C SER A 212 28.18 -1.61 -12.05
N GLU A 213 28.49 -2.91 -12.01
CA GLU A 213 28.48 -3.81 -13.16
C GLU A 213 27.67 -5.07 -12.83
N TYR A 214 26.67 -5.36 -13.65
CA TYR A 214 25.73 -6.48 -13.44
C TYR A 214 25.87 -7.58 -14.50
N SER A 215 26.82 -7.45 -15.42
CA SER A 215 27.02 -8.37 -16.55
C SER A 215 27.25 -9.82 -16.15
N VAL A 216 28.05 -10.06 -15.11
CA VAL A 216 28.31 -11.42 -14.60
C VAL A 216 27.05 -12.01 -13.98
N SER A 217 26.39 -11.28 -13.08
CA SER A 217 25.18 -11.73 -12.41
C SER A 217 24.05 -12.07 -13.40
N VAL A 218 23.88 -11.25 -14.44
CA VAL A 218 22.85 -11.49 -15.46
C VAL A 218 23.24 -12.64 -16.39
N ALA A 219 24.53 -12.85 -16.68
CA ALA A 219 24.98 -14.03 -17.42
C ALA A 219 24.73 -15.32 -16.61
N ASP A 220 25.01 -15.31 -15.30
CA ASP A 220 24.72 -16.46 -14.42
C ASP A 220 23.21 -16.73 -14.34
N LEU A 221 22.37 -15.68 -14.34
CA LEU A 221 20.92 -15.80 -14.43
C LEU A 221 20.49 -16.44 -15.76
N ALA A 222 21.06 -15.98 -16.88
CA ALA A 222 20.75 -16.52 -18.21
C ALA A 222 21.13 -18.00 -18.33
N ASP A 223 22.29 -18.39 -17.79
CA ASP A 223 22.73 -19.80 -17.76
C ASP A 223 21.75 -20.65 -16.94
N THR A 224 21.30 -20.15 -15.78
CA THR A 224 20.33 -20.84 -14.92
C THR A 224 18.97 -20.97 -15.60
N VAL A 225 18.44 -19.90 -16.19
CA VAL A 225 17.17 -19.94 -16.95
C VAL A 225 17.29 -20.91 -18.13
N SER A 226 18.43 -20.92 -18.84
CA SER A 226 18.66 -21.89 -19.91
C SER A 226 18.59 -23.33 -19.42
N GLU A 227 19.14 -23.66 -18.25
CA GLU A 227 19.04 -25.01 -17.65
C GLU A 227 17.60 -25.34 -17.26
N VAL A 228 16.88 -24.41 -16.65
CA VAL A 228 15.47 -24.59 -16.27
C VAL A 228 14.61 -24.94 -17.50
N LEU A 229 14.80 -24.20 -18.60
CA LEU A 229 14.05 -24.38 -19.83
C LEU A 229 14.38 -25.68 -20.60
N GLU A 230 15.38 -26.45 -20.18
CA GLU A 230 15.58 -27.82 -20.68
C GLU A 230 14.50 -28.79 -20.18
N THR A 231 13.85 -28.46 -19.06
CA THR A 231 12.90 -29.35 -18.36
C THR A 231 11.53 -28.73 -18.08
N HIS A 232 11.39 -27.42 -18.24
CA HIS A 232 10.16 -26.67 -17.99
C HIS A 232 9.82 -25.77 -19.18
N ASP A 233 8.53 -25.48 -19.35
CA ASP A 233 8.07 -24.61 -20.43
C ASP A 233 8.30 -23.13 -20.08
N ALA A 234 8.70 -22.33 -21.08
CA ALA A 234 9.01 -20.91 -20.88
C ALA A 234 7.79 -20.07 -20.44
N ASP A 235 6.59 -20.43 -20.88
CA ASP A 235 5.35 -19.76 -20.50
C ASP A 235 4.91 -20.03 -19.05
N ARG A 236 5.49 -21.06 -18.41
CA ARG A 236 5.29 -21.42 -17.00
C ARG A 236 6.50 -21.06 -16.12
N THR A 237 7.55 -20.48 -16.71
CA THR A 237 8.78 -20.07 -16.03
C THR A 237 8.86 -18.56 -15.91
N ALA A 238 9.33 -18.06 -14.77
CA ALA A 238 9.51 -16.64 -14.54
C ALA A 238 10.82 -16.30 -13.81
N VAL A 239 11.26 -15.06 -13.99
CA VAL A 239 12.29 -14.43 -13.17
C VAL A 239 11.62 -13.54 -12.12
N LEU A 240 12.05 -13.66 -10.87
CA LEU A 240 11.68 -12.72 -9.79
C LEU A 240 12.85 -11.77 -9.54
N ILE A 241 12.68 -10.48 -9.84
CA ILE A 241 13.68 -9.43 -9.56
C ILE A 241 13.35 -8.69 -8.26
N VAL A 242 14.34 -8.56 -7.38
CA VAL A 242 14.29 -7.67 -6.21
C VAL A 242 15.48 -6.70 -6.27
N ALA A 243 15.19 -5.45 -6.60
CA ALA A 243 16.18 -4.42 -6.93
C ALA A 243 15.61 -3.01 -6.64
N PHE A 244 16.47 -2.00 -6.60
CA PHE A 244 16.05 -0.58 -6.66
C PHE A 244 16.24 -0.02 -8.08
N ASP A 245 16.72 1.21 -8.23
CA ASP A 245 16.94 1.85 -9.53
C ASP A 245 18.00 1.11 -10.38
N GLU A 246 18.86 0.29 -9.77
CA GLU A 246 19.80 -0.58 -10.49
C GLU A 246 19.12 -1.68 -11.33
N ALA A 247 17.79 -1.85 -11.21
CA ALA A 247 17.01 -2.63 -12.16
C ALA A 247 17.21 -2.15 -13.62
N VAL A 248 17.46 -0.86 -13.84
CA VAL A 248 17.72 -0.31 -15.18
C VAL A 248 18.95 -0.96 -15.85
N PRO A 249 20.17 -0.88 -15.28
CA PRO A 249 21.31 -1.55 -15.87
C PRO A 249 21.18 -3.07 -15.87
N ILE A 250 20.46 -3.70 -14.93
CA ILE A 250 20.16 -5.14 -14.98
C ILE A 250 19.33 -5.50 -16.22
N PHE A 251 18.22 -4.79 -16.47
CA PHE A 251 17.38 -5.00 -17.65
C PHE A 251 18.11 -4.70 -18.96
N GLN A 252 18.98 -3.68 -18.97
CA GLN A 252 19.81 -3.37 -20.13
C GLN A 252 20.74 -4.52 -20.53
N VAL A 253 21.34 -5.20 -19.54
CA VAL A 253 22.15 -6.38 -19.80
C VAL A 253 21.26 -7.56 -20.15
N ALA A 254 20.14 -7.77 -19.45
CA ALA A 254 19.23 -8.89 -19.69
C ALA A 254 18.71 -8.91 -21.12
N ALA A 255 18.41 -7.75 -21.70
CA ALA A 255 18.01 -7.57 -23.10
C ALA A 255 19.09 -7.98 -24.13
N THR A 256 20.30 -8.36 -23.69
CA THR A 256 21.35 -8.90 -24.55
C THR A 256 21.43 -10.44 -24.52
N HIS A 257 20.60 -11.07 -23.69
CA HIS A 257 20.47 -12.50 -23.55
C HIS A 257 19.07 -12.95 -23.97
N ASP A 258 18.90 -13.35 -25.23
CA ASP A 258 17.59 -13.74 -25.83
C ASP A 258 16.76 -14.68 -24.92
N ILE A 259 17.41 -15.59 -24.19
CA ILE A 259 16.75 -16.54 -23.29
C ILE A 259 15.99 -15.88 -22.12
N LEU A 260 16.40 -14.67 -21.72
CA LEU A 260 15.74 -13.91 -20.65
C LEU A 260 14.52 -13.13 -21.15
N ASP A 261 14.42 -12.92 -22.47
CA ASP A 261 13.23 -12.33 -23.12
C ASP A 261 12.10 -13.36 -23.28
N ASP A 262 12.42 -14.67 -23.26
CA ASP A 262 11.47 -15.77 -23.46
C ASP A 262 10.59 -16.05 -22.23
N VAL A 263 11.01 -15.57 -21.05
CA VAL A 263 10.33 -15.82 -19.76
C VAL A 263 9.70 -14.55 -19.21
N ARG A 264 8.70 -14.72 -18.34
CA ARG A 264 8.04 -13.59 -17.68
C ARG A 264 8.89 -13.04 -16.56
N TRP A 265 8.77 -11.74 -16.28
CA TRP A 265 9.44 -11.11 -15.15
C TRP A 265 8.43 -10.61 -14.11
N PHE A 266 8.77 -10.78 -12.84
CA PHE A 266 8.00 -10.31 -11.70
C PHE A 266 8.89 -9.52 -10.74
N GLY A 267 8.34 -8.57 -9.99
CA GLY A 267 9.12 -7.78 -9.03
C GLY A 267 8.35 -7.24 -7.84
N GLY A 268 9.10 -6.70 -6.89
CA GLY A 268 8.55 -6.06 -5.70
C GLY A 268 8.18 -4.58 -5.89
N GLU A 269 7.77 -3.99 -4.78
CA GLU A 269 7.37 -2.61 -4.59
C GLU A 269 8.40 -1.57 -5.02
N ALA A 270 9.70 -1.88 -4.90
CA ALA A 270 10.75 -0.94 -5.29
C ALA A 270 10.91 -0.82 -6.83
N VAL A 271 10.43 -1.81 -7.58
CA VAL A 271 10.39 -1.79 -9.06
C VAL A 271 9.06 -1.22 -9.56
N ALA A 272 7.98 -1.42 -8.79
CA ALA A 272 6.64 -0.96 -9.15
C ALA A 272 6.60 0.55 -9.37
N GLN A 273 5.98 0.97 -10.48
CA GLN A 273 5.82 2.39 -10.85
C GLN A 273 7.13 3.18 -11.00
N SER A 274 8.28 2.50 -11.11
CA SER A 274 9.57 3.16 -11.28
C SER A 274 9.60 4.04 -12.54
N THR A 275 9.81 5.34 -12.33
CA THR A 275 9.89 6.33 -13.41
C THR A 275 11.19 6.23 -14.19
N VAL A 276 12.28 5.79 -13.53
CA VAL A 276 13.59 5.61 -14.18
C VAL A 276 13.57 4.40 -15.12
N ILE A 277 12.89 3.30 -14.76
CA ILE A 277 12.68 2.15 -15.64
C ILE A 277 11.83 2.56 -16.84
N ALA A 278 10.70 3.24 -16.61
CA ALA A 278 9.81 3.68 -17.67
C ALA A 278 10.47 4.67 -18.65
N SER A 279 11.43 5.47 -18.18
CA SER A 279 12.13 6.49 -18.98
C SER A 279 13.33 5.94 -19.76
N ASP A 280 13.95 4.85 -19.31
CA ASP A 280 15.04 4.21 -20.04
C ASP A 280 14.51 3.34 -21.18
N LYS A 281 14.94 3.62 -22.40
CA LYS A 281 14.39 2.97 -23.60
C LYS A 281 14.61 1.45 -23.61
N ILE A 282 15.78 0.99 -23.18
CA ILE A 282 16.12 -0.44 -23.26
C ILE A 282 15.43 -1.18 -22.13
N ALA A 283 15.54 -0.66 -20.90
CA ALA A 283 14.92 -1.26 -19.73
C ALA A 283 13.38 -1.31 -19.85
N SER A 284 12.76 -0.21 -20.30
CA SER A 284 11.31 -0.15 -20.54
C SER A 284 10.87 -1.17 -21.61
N GLN A 285 11.60 -1.27 -22.72
CA GLN A 285 11.27 -2.23 -23.78
C GLN A 285 11.39 -3.68 -23.29
N PHE A 286 12.49 -4.01 -22.60
CA PHE A 286 12.69 -5.33 -22.00
C PHE A 286 11.56 -5.69 -21.03
N ALA A 287 11.21 -4.78 -20.12
CA ALA A 287 10.13 -4.98 -19.16
C ALA A 287 8.75 -5.14 -19.85
N ILE A 288 8.50 -4.46 -20.96
CA ILE A 288 7.27 -4.63 -21.75
C ILE A 288 7.26 -6.01 -22.43
N ASP A 289 8.35 -6.39 -23.09
CA ASP A 289 8.46 -7.64 -23.85
C ASP A 289 8.33 -8.88 -22.95
N THR A 290 8.92 -8.81 -21.75
CA THR A 290 8.83 -9.83 -20.69
C THR A 290 7.55 -9.76 -19.85
N LYS A 291 6.64 -8.82 -20.17
CA LYS A 291 5.37 -8.60 -19.47
C LYS A 291 5.53 -8.38 -17.96
N LEU A 292 6.52 -7.59 -17.56
CA LEU A 292 6.83 -7.28 -16.16
C LEU A 292 5.56 -7.00 -15.36
N ALA A 293 5.42 -7.72 -14.24
CA ALA A 293 4.35 -7.55 -13.26
C ALA A 293 4.95 -7.37 -11.86
N THR A 294 4.60 -6.30 -11.19
CA THR A 294 5.14 -5.95 -9.87
C THR A 294 4.02 -5.88 -8.85
N VAL A 295 4.33 -6.06 -7.57
CA VAL A 295 3.39 -5.78 -6.48
C VAL A 295 3.73 -4.44 -5.81
N GLN A 296 2.74 -3.74 -5.30
CA GLN A 296 2.90 -2.52 -4.50
C GLN A 296 1.85 -2.53 -3.38
N LEU A 297 2.12 -1.87 -2.26
CA LEU A 297 1.13 -1.68 -1.19
C LEU A 297 -0.13 -1.02 -1.77
N LEU A 298 -1.28 -1.67 -1.64
CA LEU A 298 -2.57 -1.09 -1.96
C LEU A 298 -2.99 -0.19 -0.79
N LEU A 299 -2.87 1.11 -1.02
CA LEU A 299 -3.24 2.12 -0.03
C LEU A 299 -4.76 2.15 0.17
N ASP A 300 -5.17 2.26 1.43
CA ASP A 300 -6.52 2.69 1.80
C ASP A 300 -6.45 4.19 2.10
N PRO A 301 -6.89 5.06 1.16
CA PRO A 301 -6.64 6.49 1.25
C PRO A 301 -7.43 7.13 2.41
N GLY A 302 -6.75 7.95 3.20
CA GLY A 302 -7.38 8.81 4.21
C GLY A 302 -7.80 10.17 3.65
N ASP A 303 -8.36 11.02 4.53
CA ASP A 303 -8.92 12.33 4.16
C ASP A 303 -7.89 13.27 3.48
N ARG A 304 -6.58 13.06 3.72
CA ARG A 304 -5.50 13.89 3.15
C ARG A 304 -4.84 13.28 1.92
N ALA A 305 -5.18 12.05 1.55
CA ALA A 305 -4.52 11.33 0.46
C ALA A 305 -4.53 12.13 -0.85
N ASP A 306 -5.69 12.64 -1.26
CA ASP A 306 -5.84 13.40 -2.51
C ASP A 306 -4.96 14.64 -2.51
N SER A 307 -4.99 15.43 -1.42
CA SER A 307 -4.20 16.66 -1.31
C SER A 307 -2.69 16.38 -1.33
N VAL A 308 -2.24 15.34 -0.62
CA VAL A 308 -0.83 14.89 -0.64
C VAL A 308 -0.45 14.48 -2.06
N SER A 309 -1.27 13.65 -2.71
CA SER A 309 -1.01 13.18 -4.08
C SER A 309 -0.92 14.34 -5.08
N GLU A 310 -1.82 15.32 -4.99
CA GLU A 310 -1.89 16.46 -5.90
C GLU A 310 -0.66 17.36 -5.77
N ARG A 311 -0.30 17.74 -4.54
CA ARG A 311 0.85 18.62 -4.28
C ARG A 311 2.16 17.97 -4.72
N ILE A 312 2.33 16.68 -4.46
CA ILE A 312 3.54 15.94 -4.87
C ILE A 312 3.55 15.75 -6.39
N ARG A 313 2.41 15.43 -7.01
CA ARG A 313 2.29 15.31 -8.47
C ARG A 313 2.60 16.64 -9.17
N GLU A 314 2.16 17.77 -8.62
CA GLU A 314 2.48 19.11 -9.13
C GLU A 314 3.99 19.41 -9.09
N TRP A 315 4.67 18.98 -8.02
CA TRP A 315 6.12 19.12 -7.88
C TRP A 315 6.90 18.15 -8.77
N LEU A 316 6.52 16.87 -8.80
CA LEU A 316 7.21 15.78 -9.47
C LEU A 316 6.95 15.77 -10.99
N GLY A 317 5.76 16.21 -11.42
CA GLY A 317 5.29 16.12 -12.80
C GLY A 317 4.82 14.71 -13.22
N SER A 318 4.70 13.77 -12.28
CA SER A 318 4.22 12.40 -12.49
C SER A 318 3.53 11.86 -11.23
N GLU A 319 2.91 10.69 -11.31
CA GLU A 319 2.31 10.04 -10.14
C GLU A 319 3.38 9.71 -9.09
N PRO A 320 3.14 10.03 -7.80
CA PRO A 320 4.07 9.70 -6.74
C PRO A 320 4.05 8.22 -6.37
N THR A 321 5.12 7.75 -5.75
CA THR A 321 5.15 6.38 -5.18
C THR A 321 4.20 6.23 -3.99
N ALA A 322 3.76 5.00 -3.69
CA ALA A 322 2.91 4.72 -2.52
C ALA A 322 3.56 5.13 -1.18
N PHE A 323 4.89 5.21 -1.11
CA PHE A 323 5.62 5.56 0.11
C PHE A 323 5.56 7.05 0.49
N VAL A 324 5.05 7.92 -0.38
CA VAL A 324 4.87 9.33 0.00
C VAL A 324 3.79 9.48 1.08
N TYR A 325 2.76 8.64 1.04
CA TYR A 325 1.66 8.65 2.01
C TYR A 325 2.14 8.14 3.37
N THR A 326 2.93 7.06 3.38
CA THR A 326 3.51 6.49 4.60
C THR A 326 4.55 7.43 5.24
N ALA A 327 5.31 8.17 4.44
CA ALA A 327 6.24 9.20 4.92
C ALA A 327 5.52 10.42 5.49
N TYR A 328 4.45 10.86 4.83
CA TYR A 328 3.60 11.92 5.35
C TYR A 328 3.04 11.55 6.73
N ASP A 329 2.45 10.35 6.85
CA ASP A 329 1.86 9.89 8.11
C ASP A 329 2.92 9.57 9.18
N ALA A 330 4.15 9.20 8.81
CA ALA A 330 5.23 9.01 9.78
C ALA A 330 5.57 10.30 10.56
N VAL A 331 5.58 11.46 9.88
CA VAL A 331 5.74 12.77 10.53
C VAL A 331 4.57 13.08 11.45
N TRP A 332 3.33 12.80 11.00
CA TRP A 332 2.14 12.99 11.82
C TRP A 332 2.16 12.11 13.06
N LEU A 333 2.56 10.85 12.96
CA LEU A 333 2.70 9.96 14.12
C LEU A 333 3.74 10.48 15.11
N ALA A 334 4.89 10.98 14.64
CA ALA A 334 5.88 11.62 15.51
C ALA A 334 5.27 12.83 16.25
N GLY A 335 4.67 13.76 15.50
CA GLY A 335 4.10 14.99 16.06
C GLY A 335 2.91 14.74 17.00
N LEU A 336 1.99 13.84 16.64
CA LEU A 336 0.86 13.46 17.48
C LEU A 336 1.31 12.72 18.74
N SER A 337 2.39 11.95 18.69
CA SER A 337 2.94 11.30 19.89
C SER A 337 3.58 12.29 20.86
N VAL A 338 4.24 13.33 20.36
CA VAL A 338 4.70 14.45 21.21
C VAL A 338 3.50 15.19 21.80
N LEU A 339 2.44 15.40 21.02
CA LEU A 339 1.22 16.07 21.48
C LEU A 339 0.50 15.27 22.58
N GLU A 340 0.34 13.96 22.41
CA GLU A 340 -0.35 13.08 23.36
C GLU A 340 0.47 12.87 24.64
N SER A 341 1.78 12.64 24.52
CA SER A 341 2.66 12.44 25.68
C SER A 341 2.98 13.73 26.44
N GLY A 342 2.92 14.88 25.75
CA GLY A 342 3.42 16.15 26.27
C GLY A 342 4.94 16.16 26.50
N SER A 343 5.67 15.30 25.79
CA SER A 343 7.12 15.06 25.96
C SER A 343 7.81 14.83 24.63
N VAL A 344 9.09 15.19 24.55
CA VAL A 344 9.99 14.84 23.44
C VAL A 344 10.93 13.69 23.81
N ASP A 345 10.81 13.13 25.02
CA ASP A 345 11.57 11.95 25.42
C ASP A 345 11.08 10.72 24.63
N PRO A 346 11.96 10.01 23.91
CA PRO A 346 11.57 8.84 23.13
C PRO A 346 10.93 7.72 23.96
N ALA A 347 11.24 7.60 25.26
CA ALA A 347 10.58 6.63 26.13
C ALA A 347 9.09 6.95 26.35
N ASP A 348 8.75 8.23 26.48
CA ASP A 348 7.37 8.67 26.62
C ASP A 348 6.61 8.50 25.30
N ILE A 349 7.27 8.78 24.18
CA ILE A 349 6.71 8.57 22.83
C ILE A 349 6.43 7.09 22.57
N ARG A 350 7.38 6.19 22.85
CA ARG A 350 7.16 4.73 22.75
C ARG A 350 5.98 4.28 23.61
N GLY A 351 5.75 4.94 24.75
CA GLY A 351 4.63 4.64 25.65
C GLY A 351 3.24 4.96 25.07
N VAL A 352 3.15 5.85 24.07
CA VAL A 352 1.87 6.30 23.51
C VAL A 352 1.69 5.99 22.02
N ILE A 353 2.77 5.71 21.28
CA ILE A 353 2.73 5.65 19.81
C ILE A 353 1.75 4.60 19.26
N HIS A 354 1.61 3.43 19.88
CA HIS A 354 0.58 2.45 19.46
C HIS A 354 -0.85 2.98 19.64
N GLN A 355 -1.12 3.71 20.73
CA GLN A 355 -2.43 4.31 20.98
C GLN A 355 -2.69 5.46 19.98
N VAL A 356 -1.67 6.27 19.72
CA VAL A 356 -1.74 7.37 18.74
C VAL A 356 -2.01 6.79 17.36
N ALA A 357 -1.25 5.80 16.94
CA ALA A 357 -1.42 5.12 15.65
C ALA A 357 -2.82 4.50 15.47
N ALA A 358 -3.37 3.89 16.52
CA ALA A 358 -4.72 3.30 16.50
C ALA A 358 -5.87 4.33 16.54
N SER A 359 -5.58 5.58 16.90
CA SER A 359 -6.58 6.66 17.00
C SER A 359 -6.39 7.75 15.96
N TYR A 360 -5.27 7.73 15.24
CA TYR A 360 -4.98 8.68 14.19
C TYR A 360 -5.92 8.45 13.01
N SER A 361 -6.74 9.47 12.75
CA SER A 361 -7.68 9.51 11.65
C SER A 361 -7.49 10.77 10.82
N GLY A 362 -7.76 10.66 9.52
CA GLY A 362 -7.68 11.77 8.57
C GLY A 362 -6.26 11.99 8.02
N GLY A 363 -5.36 11.03 8.18
CA GLY A 363 -4.05 11.06 7.54
C GLY A 363 -4.11 10.85 6.03
N ALA A 364 -2.93 10.64 5.45
CA ALA A 364 -2.79 10.18 4.08
C ALA A 364 -3.29 8.73 3.93
N LEU A 365 -3.16 7.92 4.98
CA LEU A 365 -3.77 6.61 5.13
C LEU A 365 -5.07 6.70 5.96
N SER A 366 -5.99 5.79 5.69
CA SER A 366 -7.25 5.66 6.45
C SER A 366 -7.02 5.13 7.88
N SER A 367 -5.97 4.33 8.06
CA SER A 367 -5.53 3.74 9.33
C SER A 367 -4.02 3.64 9.34
N THR A 368 -3.45 3.88 10.52
CA THR A 368 -2.03 3.71 10.80
C THR A 368 -1.78 2.67 11.90
N ASP A 369 -2.75 1.81 12.19
CA ASP A 369 -2.67 0.82 13.27
C ASP A 369 -1.39 -0.01 13.15
N LEU A 370 -0.67 -0.14 14.27
CA LEU A 370 0.59 -0.88 14.34
C LEU A 370 0.41 -2.22 15.07
N ASN A 371 1.07 -3.26 14.57
CA ASN A 371 1.15 -4.58 15.19
C ASN A 371 2.09 -4.55 16.42
N GLU A 372 2.31 -5.70 17.07
CA GLU A 372 3.19 -5.81 18.26
C GLU A 372 4.67 -5.50 17.96
N ALA A 373 5.11 -5.63 16.71
CA ALA A 373 6.45 -5.28 16.26
C ALA A 373 6.60 -3.79 15.88
N GLY A 374 5.52 -3.01 15.94
CA GLY A 374 5.54 -1.60 15.54
C GLY A 374 5.32 -1.36 14.05
N ASP A 375 4.82 -2.35 13.30
CA ASP A 375 4.62 -2.26 11.84
C ASP A 375 3.14 -2.06 11.47
N LEU A 376 2.88 -1.39 10.35
CA LEU A 376 1.53 -1.19 9.84
C LEU A 376 0.79 -2.53 9.67
N VAL A 377 -0.42 -2.63 10.23
CA VAL A 377 -1.25 -3.85 10.19
C VAL A 377 -1.85 -4.07 8.80
N LEU A 378 -2.21 -3.00 8.10
CA LEU A 378 -2.83 -3.09 6.78
C LEU A 378 -1.81 -3.62 5.75
N ALA A 379 -2.21 -4.70 5.08
CA ALA A 379 -1.33 -5.47 4.20
C ALA A 379 -2.08 -5.96 2.94
N ASN A 380 -2.74 -5.04 2.24
CA ASN A 380 -3.28 -5.32 0.90
C ASN A 380 -2.29 -4.88 -0.16
N TYR A 381 -2.29 -5.55 -1.31
CA TYR A 381 -1.37 -5.24 -2.39
C TYR A 381 -2.12 -5.08 -3.70
N GLU A 382 -1.54 -4.33 -4.61
CA GLU A 382 -1.99 -4.21 -5.99
C GLU A 382 -0.85 -4.53 -6.93
N THR A 383 -1.20 -4.89 -8.15
CA THR A 383 -0.21 -5.20 -9.17
C THR A 383 -0.06 -4.05 -10.15
N TRP A 384 1.18 -3.81 -10.56
CA TRP A 384 1.52 -2.81 -11.55
C TRP A 384 2.27 -3.45 -12.70
N LEU A 385 1.80 -3.16 -13.90
CA LEU A 385 2.23 -3.77 -15.15
C LEU A 385 2.86 -2.69 -16.03
N LEU A 386 4.09 -2.88 -16.50
CA LEU A 386 4.67 -1.93 -17.44
C LEU A 386 4.23 -2.29 -18.87
N ARG A 387 3.60 -1.34 -19.58
CA ARG A 387 3.07 -1.47 -20.94
C ARG A 387 3.54 -0.30 -21.80
N GLU A 388 3.26 -0.33 -23.11
CA GLU A 388 3.63 0.77 -24.03
C GLU A 388 3.07 2.14 -23.60
N ALA A 389 1.92 2.17 -22.93
CA ALA A 389 1.28 3.38 -22.41
C ALA A 389 1.88 3.85 -21.06
N GLY A 390 2.84 3.11 -20.50
CA GLY A 390 3.38 3.30 -19.16
C GLY A 390 2.88 2.25 -18.17
N TRP A 391 3.04 2.55 -16.88
CA TRP A 391 2.56 1.71 -15.79
C TRP A 391 1.03 1.68 -15.74
N VAL A 392 0.46 0.49 -15.70
CA VAL A 392 -0.99 0.29 -15.58
C VAL A 392 -1.28 -0.65 -14.41
N ARG A 393 -2.37 -0.36 -13.69
CA ARG A 393 -2.86 -1.19 -12.58
C ARG A 393 -3.40 -2.52 -13.12
N GLY A 394 -3.04 -3.61 -12.45
CA GLY A 394 -3.52 -4.97 -12.68
C GLY A 394 -4.48 -5.43 -11.58
N VAL A 395 -4.42 -6.71 -11.22
CA VAL A 395 -5.17 -7.31 -10.10
C VAL A 395 -4.77 -6.74 -8.74
N SER A 396 -5.62 -6.94 -7.74
CA SER A 396 -5.30 -6.65 -6.34
C SER A 396 -5.26 -7.94 -5.52
N TYR A 397 -4.65 -7.87 -4.34
CA TYR A 397 -4.50 -8.97 -3.40
C TYR A 397 -5.00 -8.54 -2.03
N ASP A 398 -5.98 -9.28 -1.53
CA ASP A 398 -6.52 -9.14 -0.18
C ASP A 398 -5.69 -10.02 0.76
N GLY A 399 -4.82 -9.39 1.56
CA GLY A 399 -3.90 -10.08 2.47
C GLY A 399 -4.61 -10.75 3.65
N GLN A 400 -5.81 -10.26 4.00
CA GLN A 400 -6.62 -10.83 5.08
C GLN A 400 -7.26 -12.16 4.67
N ASN A 401 -7.78 -12.22 3.44
CA ASN A 401 -8.48 -13.39 2.93
C ASN A 401 -7.60 -14.33 2.09
N ASP A 402 -6.37 -13.90 1.75
CA ASP A 402 -5.44 -14.63 0.88
C ASP A 402 -5.99 -14.87 -0.53
N VAL A 403 -6.57 -13.83 -1.15
CA VAL A 403 -7.26 -13.95 -2.43
C VAL A 403 -6.82 -12.84 -3.39
N ILE A 404 -6.55 -13.23 -4.64
CA ILE A 404 -6.44 -12.29 -5.75
C ILE A 404 -7.84 -11.82 -6.15
N MET A 405 -8.04 -10.51 -6.03
CA MET A 405 -9.24 -9.81 -6.43
C MET A 405 -9.01 -9.26 -7.84
N PRO A 406 -10.03 -9.29 -8.73
CA PRO A 406 -9.96 -8.59 -10.00
C PRO A 406 -9.49 -7.16 -9.73
N GLY A 407 -8.55 -6.67 -10.56
CA GLY A 407 -8.10 -5.29 -10.50
C GLY A 407 -9.31 -4.38 -10.47
N GLY A 408 -9.25 -3.31 -9.67
CA GLY A 408 -10.35 -2.35 -9.52
C GLY A 408 -11.02 -2.17 -10.88
N VAL A 409 -12.29 -2.60 -10.98
CA VAL A 409 -12.95 -2.65 -12.27
C VAL A 409 -12.84 -1.24 -12.87
N VAL A 410 -12.39 -1.14 -14.11
CA VAL A 410 -12.41 0.10 -14.88
C VAL A 410 -13.34 -0.13 -16.05
N GLY A 411 -14.35 0.72 -16.23
CA GLY A 411 -15.34 0.61 -17.30
C GLY A 411 -16.70 0.05 -16.90
N GLU A 412 -17.27 -0.84 -17.69
CA GLU A 412 -18.67 -1.28 -17.56
C GLU A 412 -18.76 -2.76 -17.19
N VAL A 413 -19.45 -3.09 -16.10
CA VAL A 413 -19.90 -4.46 -15.81
C VAL A 413 -21.29 -4.62 -16.42
N LEU A 414 -21.44 -5.59 -17.32
CA LEU A 414 -22.65 -5.77 -18.10
C LEU A 414 -23.64 -6.66 -17.34
N VAL A 415 -24.68 -6.05 -16.78
CA VAL A 415 -25.74 -6.74 -16.04
C VAL A 415 -26.90 -7.03 -17.00
N GLY A 416 -27.12 -8.30 -17.30
CA GLY A 416 -28.27 -8.77 -18.07
C GLY A 416 -29.57 -8.78 -17.25
N SER A 417 -30.64 -8.27 -17.83
CA SER A 417 -32.00 -8.36 -17.30
C SER A 417 -32.89 -9.07 -18.30
N LEU A 418 -33.47 -10.20 -17.89
CA LEU A 418 -34.44 -10.96 -18.65
C LEU A 418 -35.77 -10.97 -17.91
N LEU A 419 -36.65 -10.02 -18.25
CA LEU A 419 -37.95 -9.87 -17.61
C LEU A 419 -39.07 -9.97 -18.64
N PRO A 420 -40.30 -10.34 -18.25
CA PRO A 420 -41.45 -10.29 -19.15
C PRO A 420 -41.86 -8.83 -19.32
N LEU A 421 -41.29 -8.11 -20.27
CA LEU A 421 -41.67 -6.74 -20.58
C LEU A 421 -42.95 -6.72 -21.43
N THR A 422 -43.19 -7.80 -22.18
CA THR A 422 -44.45 -8.09 -22.86
C THR A 422 -45.02 -9.46 -22.46
N GLY A 423 -46.23 -9.76 -22.94
CA GLY A 423 -46.94 -10.99 -22.63
C GLY A 423 -47.74 -10.96 -21.32
N GLY A 424 -48.15 -12.15 -20.86
CA GLY A 424 -49.12 -12.32 -19.77
C GLY A 424 -48.66 -11.87 -18.38
N TYR A 425 -47.34 -11.77 -18.16
CA TYR A 425 -46.74 -11.29 -16.91
C TYR A 425 -46.13 -9.88 -17.03
N SER A 426 -46.49 -9.13 -18.09
CA SER A 426 -45.92 -7.81 -18.35
C SER A 426 -46.12 -6.79 -17.23
N SER A 427 -47.24 -6.85 -16.51
CA SER A 427 -47.49 -5.96 -15.37
C SER A 427 -46.48 -6.12 -14.24
N VAL A 428 -45.96 -7.33 -14.01
CA VAL A 428 -44.92 -7.62 -13.01
C VAL A 428 -43.56 -7.31 -13.59
N GLY A 429 -43.26 -7.76 -14.82
CA GLY A 429 -41.95 -7.56 -15.41
C GLY A 429 -41.59 -6.09 -15.62
N VAL A 430 -42.56 -5.24 -15.98
CA VAL A 430 -42.33 -3.78 -16.12
C VAL A 430 -42.05 -3.13 -14.75
N GLN A 431 -42.69 -3.58 -13.67
CA GLN A 431 -42.45 -3.05 -12.33
C GLN A 431 -41.08 -3.47 -11.79
N VAL A 432 -40.72 -4.74 -11.97
CA VAL A 432 -39.40 -5.27 -11.58
C VAL A 432 -38.30 -4.60 -12.41
N ASP A 433 -38.50 -4.41 -13.72
CA ASP A 433 -37.55 -3.70 -14.59
C ASP A 433 -37.29 -2.26 -14.10
N ALA A 434 -38.35 -1.54 -13.72
CA ALA A 434 -38.21 -0.21 -13.17
C ALA A 434 -37.41 -0.20 -11.86
N ALA A 435 -37.64 -1.18 -10.98
CA ALA A 435 -36.89 -1.32 -9.72
C ALA A 435 -35.41 -1.71 -9.97
N THR A 436 -35.15 -2.62 -10.91
CA THR A 436 -33.78 -3.00 -11.30
C THR A 436 -32.99 -1.80 -11.82
N ARG A 437 -33.61 -0.95 -12.66
CA ARG A 437 -32.95 0.26 -13.15
C ARG A 437 -32.63 1.22 -12.01
N LEU A 438 -33.58 1.45 -11.10
CA LEU A 438 -33.35 2.33 -9.94
C LEU A 438 -32.21 1.82 -9.07
N ALA A 439 -32.14 0.52 -8.82
CA ALA A 439 -31.05 -0.08 -8.04
C ALA A 439 -29.68 0.07 -8.73
N ILE A 440 -29.63 -0.06 -10.05
CA ILE A 440 -28.40 0.19 -10.84
C ILE A 440 -28.01 1.66 -10.80
N ASP A 441 -28.96 2.58 -10.97
CA ASP A 441 -28.72 4.02 -10.92
C ASP A 441 -28.22 4.44 -9.52
N ASP A 442 -28.87 3.98 -8.45
CA ASP A 442 -28.49 4.27 -7.06
C ASP A 442 -27.10 3.69 -6.73
N PHE A 443 -26.80 2.48 -7.18
CA PHE A 443 -25.50 1.86 -6.94
C PHE A 443 -24.39 2.53 -7.75
N ASN A 444 -24.64 2.92 -9.01
CA ASN A 444 -23.69 3.69 -9.80
C ASN A 444 -23.42 5.07 -9.20
N ALA A 445 -24.43 5.74 -8.64
CA ALA A 445 -24.24 7.00 -7.92
C ALA A 445 -23.40 6.81 -6.64
N TYR A 446 -23.60 5.70 -5.93
CA TYR A 446 -22.74 5.31 -4.80
C TYR A 446 -21.29 5.06 -5.25
N LEU A 447 -21.08 4.36 -6.36
CA LEU A 447 -19.76 4.11 -6.94
C LEU A 447 -19.07 5.42 -7.34
N GLU A 448 -19.80 6.36 -7.96
CA GLU A 448 -19.31 7.69 -8.33
C GLU A 448 -18.89 8.51 -7.10
N ASP A 449 -19.67 8.48 -6.01
CA ASP A 449 -19.30 9.09 -4.72
C ASP A 449 -18.03 8.49 -4.10
N LYS A 450 -17.74 7.21 -4.39
CA LYS A 450 -16.54 6.51 -3.94
C LYS A 450 -15.36 6.60 -4.90
N GLY A 451 -15.44 7.42 -5.95
CA GLY A 451 -14.37 7.56 -6.94
C GLY A 451 -14.10 6.28 -7.73
N ALA A 452 -15.07 5.35 -7.81
CA ALA A 452 -14.91 4.13 -8.55
C ALA A 452 -14.87 4.42 -10.06
N GLU A 453 -13.89 3.87 -10.76
CA GLU A 453 -13.73 4.03 -12.21
C GLU A 453 -14.59 3.05 -13.04
N TRP A 454 -15.62 2.45 -12.41
CA TRP A 454 -16.54 1.52 -13.04
C TRP A 454 -18.00 1.75 -12.70
N ARG A 455 -18.86 1.21 -13.56
CA ARG A 455 -20.31 1.24 -13.41
C ARG A 455 -20.98 -0.04 -13.88
N PHE A 456 -22.20 -0.27 -13.43
CA PHE A 456 -23.11 -1.24 -14.02
C PHE A 456 -23.77 -0.66 -15.27
N GLU A 457 -23.73 -1.40 -16.38
CA GLU A 457 -24.57 -1.16 -17.55
C GLU A 457 -25.63 -2.27 -17.66
N LEU A 458 -26.90 -1.88 -17.76
CA LEU A 458 -28.01 -2.83 -17.84
C LEU A 458 -28.33 -3.23 -19.30
N LEU A 459 -28.04 -4.48 -19.66
CA LEU A 459 -28.48 -5.08 -20.92
C LEU A 459 -29.87 -5.69 -20.75
N ARG A 460 -30.86 -5.21 -21.50
CA ARG A 460 -32.26 -5.63 -21.37
C ARG A 460 -32.67 -6.58 -22.50
N GLU A 461 -33.37 -7.65 -22.14
CA GLU A 461 -34.10 -8.51 -23.07
C GLU A 461 -35.51 -8.82 -22.55
N ASP A 462 -36.45 -8.94 -23.48
CA ASP A 462 -37.83 -9.27 -23.18
C ASP A 462 -38.07 -10.78 -23.34
N SER A 463 -38.43 -11.44 -22.24
CA SER A 463 -38.82 -12.85 -22.26
C SER A 463 -40.20 -13.10 -22.92
N SER A 464 -41.00 -12.05 -23.13
CA SER A 464 -42.37 -12.12 -23.65
C SER A 464 -43.28 -13.06 -22.85
N SER A 465 -42.96 -13.34 -21.58
CA SER A 465 -43.59 -14.38 -20.76
C SER A 465 -43.54 -15.79 -21.39
N ASN A 466 -42.54 -16.06 -22.24
CA ASN A 466 -42.43 -17.29 -23.02
C ASN A 466 -41.06 -17.96 -22.79
N PRO A 467 -41.03 -19.24 -22.35
CA PRO A 467 -39.77 -19.91 -22.03
C PRO A 467 -38.88 -20.20 -23.24
N VAL A 468 -39.44 -20.35 -24.44
CA VAL A 468 -38.65 -20.53 -25.68
C VAL A 468 -37.95 -19.22 -26.04
N VAL A 469 -38.68 -18.11 -26.00
CA VAL A 469 -38.12 -16.76 -26.21
C VAL A 469 -37.07 -16.45 -25.13
N SER A 470 -37.32 -16.85 -23.88
CA SER A 470 -36.37 -16.67 -22.78
C SER A 470 -35.02 -17.32 -23.06
N LEU A 471 -35.01 -18.55 -23.60
CA LEU A 471 -33.77 -19.25 -23.94
C LEU A 471 -32.97 -18.52 -25.02
N GLU A 472 -33.64 -18.09 -26.10
CA GLU A 472 -33.02 -17.30 -27.17
C GLU A 472 -32.46 -15.97 -26.63
N LYS A 473 -33.18 -15.34 -25.69
CA LYS A 473 -32.78 -14.05 -25.11
C LYS A 473 -31.64 -14.14 -24.10
N ILE A 474 -31.53 -15.23 -23.34
CA ILE A 474 -30.34 -15.47 -22.50
C ILE A 474 -29.09 -15.61 -23.37
N GLN A 475 -29.20 -16.32 -24.50
CA GLN A 475 -28.09 -16.44 -25.45
C GLN A 475 -27.71 -15.07 -26.05
N SER A 476 -28.70 -14.22 -26.33
CA SER A 476 -28.46 -12.83 -26.74
C SER A 476 -27.68 -12.04 -25.69
N LEU A 477 -28.11 -12.07 -24.41
CA LEU A 477 -27.39 -11.40 -23.31
C LEU A 477 -25.95 -11.90 -23.16
N HIS A 478 -25.75 -13.22 -23.19
CA HIS A 478 -24.41 -13.81 -23.14
C HIS A 478 -23.55 -13.39 -24.33
N SER A 479 -24.09 -13.39 -25.55
CA SER A 479 -23.36 -12.96 -26.76
C SER A 479 -22.97 -11.48 -26.75
N ARG A 480 -23.69 -10.67 -25.97
CA ARG A 480 -23.45 -9.24 -25.77
C ARG A 480 -22.54 -8.96 -24.57
N GLY A 481 -22.00 -10.01 -23.94
CA GLY A 481 -21.01 -9.90 -22.86
C GLY A 481 -21.61 -9.72 -21.46
N ALA A 482 -22.88 -10.04 -21.21
CA ALA A 482 -23.44 -9.95 -19.86
C ALA A 482 -22.68 -10.86 -18.88
N ASP A 483 -22.04 -10.27 -17.87
CA ASP A 483 -21.26 -10.96 -16.82
C ASP A 483 -22.18 -11.68 -15.82
N ILE A 484 -23.34 -11.07 -15.57
CA ILE A 484 -24.36 -11.54 -14.62
C ILE A 484 -25.73 -11.35 -15.26
N VAL A 485 -26.64 -12.33 -15.14
CA VAL A 485 -28.01 -12.23 -15.67
C VAL A 485 -29.05 -12.45 -14.56
N PHE A 486 -29.99 -11.51 -14.41
CA PHE A 486 -31.14 -11.61 -13.53
C PHE A 486 -32.42 -11.95 -14.31
N GLY A 487 -33.09 -13.05 -13.91
CA GLY A 487 -34.33 -13.54 -14.52
C GLY A 487 -34.23 -14.99 -15.04
N PRO A 488 -35.29 -15.54 -15.67
CA PRO A 488 -36.59 -14.93 -15.96
C PRO A 488 -37.58 -14.97 -14.78
N ALA A 489 -38.41 -13.93 -14.66
CA ALA A 489 -39.54 -13.91 -13.75
C ALA A 489 -40.72 -14.73 -14.33
N GLY A 490 -40.76 -16.03 -14.03
CA GLY A 490 -41.87 -16.91 -14.40
C GLY A 490 -41.69 -18.35 -13.92
N SER A 491 -42.79 -19.00 -13.49
CA SER A 491 -42.78 -20.39 -13.00
C SER A 491 -43.17 -21.44 -14.04
N ALA A 492 -43.19 -21.07 -15.33
CA ALA A 492 -43.60 -21.98 -16.40
C ALA A 492 -42.50 -23.01 -16.68
N ARG A 493 -42.77 -24.29 -16.37
CA ARG A 493 -41.88 -25.40 -16.75
C ARG A 493 -41.88 -25.58 -18.26
N VAL A 494 -40.70 -25.70 -18.86
CA VAL A 494 -40.55 -26.29 -20.18
C VAL A 494 -40.93 -27.77 -20.05
N SER A 495 -42.11 -28.15 -20.54
CA SER A 495 -42.40 -29.57 -20.75
C SER A 495 -41.51 -30.05 -21.89
N SER A 496 -40.70 -31.07 -21.61
CA SER A 496 -39.80 -31.74 -22.57
C SER A 496 -40.44 -31.91 -23.94
N VAL A 497 -39.83 -31.30 -24.96
CA VAL A 497 -40.03 -31.64 -26.38
C VAL A 497 -39.03 -32.72 -26.73
#